data_AF-A0A553DWD5-F1
#
_entry.id   AF-A0A553DWD5-F1
#
_cell.length_a   1.000
_cell.length_b   1.000
_cell.length_c   1.000
_cell.angle_alpha   90.00
_cell.angle_beta   90.00
_cell.angle_gamma   90.00
#
_symmetry.space_group_name_H-M   'P 1'
#
loop_
_entity.id
_entity.type
_entity.pdbx_description
1 polymer ?
#
loop_
_entity_poly.entity_id
_entity_poly.type
_entity_poly.pdbx_seq_one_letter_code
_entity_poly.pdbx_strand_id
1 'polypeptide(L)'
;MKFNTKLKSFVLSTMLLVFSAAQAQKANDLIGKWGFSDSPREIEIYFENSKYYGKITKISGEDSKEKAGHIMFKDLIYDPSENKYTGKMNAPSGMTASGELVLADRNKLKISVKKLFFSKSLTLKRIK
;
A
#
# COMPACT_ATOMS: atom_id res chain seq x y z
N MET A 1 -28.26 -2.48 47.01
CA MET A 1 -28.48 -2.22 45.56
C MET A 1 -27.79 -3.33 44.76
N LYS A 2 -28.55 -4.31 44.26
CA LYS A 2 -28.00 -5.47 43.53
C LYS A 2 -27.91 -5.12 42.04
N PHE A 3 -26.69 -4.94 41.53
CA PHE A 3 -26.47 -4.68 40.10
C PHE A 3 -26.77 -5.94 39.29
N ASN A 4 -27.77 -5.86 38.40
CA ASN A 4 -28.16 -6.94 37.49
C ASN A 4 -27.00 -7.31 36.56
N THR A 5 -26.49 -8.53 36.70
CA THR A 5 -25.34 -9.09 35.98
C THR A 5 -25.57 -9.32 34.49
N LYS A 6 -26.81 -9.21 33.98
CA LYS A 6 -27.13 -9.42 32.56
C LYS A 6 -26.83 -8.22 31.65
N LEU A 7 -26.63 -7.02 32.19
CA LEU A 7 -26.34 -5.81 31.39
C LEU A 7 -24.85 -5.71 30.97
N LYS A 8 -23.97 -6.51 31.59
CA LYS A 8 -22.52 -6.49 31.29
C LYS A 8 -22.14 -7.23 29.99
N SER A 9 -23.02 -8.08 29.46
CA SER A 9 -22.73 -8.87 28.25
C SER A 9 -22.99 -8.09 26.95
N PHE A 10 -23.88 -7.09 26.97
CA PHE A 10 -24.26 -6.35 25.75
C PHE A 10 -23.23 -5.29 25.34
N VAL A 11 -22.52 -4.71 26.30
CA VAL A 11 -21.48 -3.68 26.07
C VAL A 11 -20.21 -4.28 25.46
N LEU A 12 -19.92 -5.56 25.75
CA LEU A 12 -18.72 -6.23 25.26
C LEU A 12 -18.82 -6.62 23.77
N SER A 13 -20.03 -6.87 23.27
CA SER A 13 -20.27 -7.27 21.88
C SER A 13 -20.22 -6.09 20.89
N THR A 14 -20.57 -4.89 21.34
CA THR A 14 -20.52 -3.67 20.51
C THR A 14 -19.10 -3.11 20.35
N MET A 15 -18.20 -3.32 21.32
CA MET A 15 -16.81 -2.83 21.26
C MET A 15 -15.94 -3.59 20.25
N LEU A 16 -16.25 -4.87 19.97
CA LEU A 16 -15.50 -5.69 19.01
C LEU A 16 -15.75 -5.30 17.54
N LEU A 17 -16.95 -4.79 17.21
CA LEU A 17 -17.31 -4.45 15.83
C LEU A 17 -16.64 -3.15 15.34
N VAL A 18 -16.29 -2.23 16.24
CA VAL A 18 -15.71 -0.93 15.87
C VAL A 18 -14.23 -1.06 15.46
N PHE A 19 -13.48 -1.99 16.06
CA PHE A 19 -12.06 -2.19 15.75
C PHE A 19 -11.83 -2.76 14.33
N SER A 20 -12.72 -3.65 13.87
CA SER A 20 -12.60 -4.27 12.54
C SER A 20 -12.83 -3.26 11.41
N ALA A 21 -13.75 -2.30 11.59
CA ALA A 21 -14.05 -1.29 10.58
C ALA A 21 -12.86 -0.33 10.33
N ALA A 22 -12.13 0.04 11.37
CA ALA A 22 -10.97 0.93 11.26
C ALA A 22 -9.80 0.30 10.48
N GLN A 23 -9.62 -1.03 10.60
CA GLN A 23 -8.57 -1.75 9.86
C GLN A 23 -8.89 -1.90 8.37
N ALA A 24 -10.15 -2.15 8.02
CA ALA A 24 -10.60 -2.21 6.62
C ALA A 24 -10.50 -0.85 5.89
N GLN A 25 -10.71 0.26 6.61
CA GLN A 25 -10.66 1.61 6.04
C GLN A 25 -9.25 1.94 5.48
N LYS A 26 -8.19 1.70 6.26
CA LYS A 26 -6.81 1.99 5.85
C LYS A 26 -6.32 1.07 4.72
N ALA A 27 -6.80 -0.17 4.70
CA ALA A 27 -6.50 -1.12 3.64
C ALA A 27 -6.96 -0.59 2.25
N ASN A 28 -8.08 0.12 2.20
CA ASN A 28 -8.58 0.71 0.95
C ASN A 28 -7.84 1.99 0.53
N ASP A 29 -7.22 2.71 1.48
CA ASP A 29 -6.56 3.99 1.18
C ASP A 29 -5.34 3.82 0.27
N LEU A 30 -4.73 2.64 0.14
CA LEU A 30 -3.61 2.46 -0.80
C LEU A 30 -4.07 2.31 -2.27
N ILE A 31 -5.28 1.79 -2.47
CA ILE A 31 -5.82 1.46 -3.80
C ILE A 31 -6.05 2.75 -4.61
N GLY A 32 -5.75 2.69 -5.91
CA GLY A 32 -5.99 3.76 -6.87
C GLY A 32 -4.77 4.11 -7.72
N LYS A 33 -4.86 5.24 -8.43
CA LYS A 33 -3.82 5.72 -9.34
C LYS A 33 -2.87 6.68 -8.66
N TRP A 34 -1.58 6.51 -8.96
CA TRP A 34 -0.48 7.26 -8.35
C TRP A 34 0.53 7.67 -9.40
N GLY A 35 0.94 8.93 -9.39
CA GLY A 35 1.99 9.47 -10.24
C GLY A 35 3.30 9.61 -9.48
N PHE A 36 4.42 9.27 -10.13
CA PHE A 36 5.75 9.50 -9.59
C PHE A 36 6.03 11.01 -9.52
N SER A 37 6.65 11.47 -8.44
CA SER A 37 6.95 12.91 -8.28
C SER A 37 8.15 13.36 -9.11
N ASP A 38 9.00 12.42 -9.52
CA ASP A 38 10.27 12.65 -10.22
C ASP A 38 10.22 12.28 -11.71
N SER A 39 9.12 11.68 -12.19
CA SER A 39 8.96 11.28 -13.58
C SER A 39 7.48 11.28 -13.99
N PRO A 40 7.15 11.34 -15.29
CA PRO A 40 5.75 11.30 -15.75
C PRO A 40 5.12 9.89 -15.65
N ARG A 41 5.81 8.92 -15.04
CA ARG A 41 5.31 7.56 -14.82
C ARG A 41 4.10 7.57 -13.89
N GLU A 42 3.13 6.71 -14.19
CA GLU A 42 1.96 6.48 -13.36
C GLU A 42 1.76 4.98 -13.15
N ILE A 43 1.21 4.63 -11.99
CA ILE A 43 0.85 3.28 -11.63
C ILE A 43 -0.58 3.23 -11.08
N GLU A 44 -1.19 2.06 -11.18
CA GLU A 44 -2.43 1.72 -10.47
C GLU A 44 -2.11 0.64 -9.44
N ILE A 45 -2.43 0.93 -8.17
CA ILE A 45 -2.35 -0.02 -7.07
C ILE A 45 -3.73 -0.64 -6.86
N TYR A 46 -3.79 -1.97 -6.81
CA TYR A 46 -5.02 -2.75 -6.64
C TYR A 46 -4.80 -3.90 -5.66
N PHE A 47 -5.90 -4.45 -5.15
CA PHE A 47 -5.91 -5.57 -4.22
C PHE A 47 -6.46 -6.82 -4.91
N GLU A 48 -5.73 -7.92 -4.82
CA GLU A 48 -6.08 -9.21 -5.44
C GLU A 48 -5.49 -10.34 -4.59
N ASN A 49 -6.19 -11.47 -4.43
CA ASN A 49 -5.67 -12.64 -3.70
C ASN A 49 -5.08 -12.29 -2.32
N SER A 50 -5.76 -11.41 -1.58
CA SER A 50 -5.35 -10.93 -0.24
C SER A 50 -4.05 -10.13 -0.18
N LYS A 51 -3.58 -9.59 -1.30
CA LYS A 51 -2.33 -8.83 -1.41
C LYS A 51 -2.50 -7.61 -2.31
N TYR A 52 -1.62 -6.63 -2.18
CA TYR A 52 -1.60 -5.48 -3.09
C TYR A 52 -0.57 -5.67 -4.21
N TYR A 53 -0.93 -5.13 -5.37
CA TYR A 53 -0.10 -5.13 -6.57
C TYR A 53 -0.13 -3.73 -7.19
N GLY A 54 0.92 -3.37 -7.91
CA GLY A 54 1.04 -2.09 -8.59
C GLY A 54 1.49 -2.31 -10.01
N LYS A 55 0.67 -1.90 -11.00
CA LYS A 55 1.00 -2.01 -12.42
C LYS A 55 1.24 -0.63 -13.02
N ILE A 56 2.17 -0.52 -13.96
CA ILE A 56 2.42 0.73 -14.70
C ILE A 56 1.23 1.02 -15.61
N THR A 57 0.66 2.22 -15.53
CA THR A 57 -0.44 2.68 -16.40
C THR A 57 0.03 3.71 -17.43
N LYS A 58 1.10 4.44 -17.13
CA LYS A 58 1.75 5.40 -18.04
C LYS A 58 3.25 5.32 -17.86
N ILE A 59 3.96 5.22 -18.98
CA ILE A 59 5.42 5.09 -18.98
C ILE A 59 6.11 6.44 -18.89
N SER A 60 7.33 6.52 -18.32
CA SER A 60 8.10 7.77 -18.35
C SER A 60 8.83 7.99 -19.68
N GLY A 61 9.23 6.91 -20.34
CA GLY A 61 10.07 6.94 -21.54
C GLY A 61 11.58 6.98 -21.25
N GLU A 62 11.99 6.97 -19.97
CA GLU A 62 13.40 7.00 -19.56
C GLU A 62 14.06 5.62 -19.66
N ASP A 63 13.30 4.55 -19.47
CA ASP A 63 13.76 3.16 -19.62
C ASP A 63 13.05 2.53 -20.83
N SER A 64 13.81 2.13 -21.84
CA SER A 64 13.28 1.51 -23.06
C SER A 64 12.57 0.17 -22.81
N LYS A 65 12.79 -0.44 -21.64
CA LYS A 65 12.13 -1.67 -21.21
C LYS A 65 10.80 -1.41 -20.48
N GLU A 66 10.47 -0.15 -20.20
CA GLU A 66 9.23 0.21 -19.54
C GLU A 66 8.01 -0.08 -20.42
N LYS A 67 7.00 -0.73 -19.85
CA LYS A 67 5.77 -1.10 -20.55
C LYS A 67 4.57 -0.90 -19.64
N ALA A 68 3.47 -0.39 -20.21
CA ALA A 68 2.19 -0.41 -19.54
C ALA A 68 1.78 -1.86 -19.20
N GLY A 69 1.16 -2.05 -18.05
CA GLY A 69 0.79 -3.35 -17.49
C GLY A 69 1.91 -4.06 -16.72
N HIS A 70 3.16 -3.59 -16.77
CA HIS A 70 4.25 -4.19 -15.99
C HIS A 70 3.96 -4.13 -14.49
N ILE A 71 4.05 -5.28 -13.80
CA ILE A 71 3.80 -5.39 -12.35
C ILE A 71 5.03 -4.93 -11.58
N MET A 72 5.07 -3.64 -11.28
CA MET A 72 6.15 -2.99 -10.55
C MET A 72 6.12 -3.31 -9.05
N PHE A 73 4.94 -3.36 -8.42
CA PHE A 73 4.80 -3.80 -7.02
C PHE A 73 4.08 -5.14 -6.97
N LYS A 74 4.63 -6.08 -6.21
CA LYS A 74 4.12 -7.44 -6.13
C LYS A 74 4.10 -7.94 -4.70
N ASP A 75 3.03 -8.66 -4.36
CA ASP A 75 2.86 -9.33 -3.07
C ASP A 75 3.00 -8.38 -1.87
N LEU A 76 2.48 -7.15 -1.98
CA LEU A 76 2.50 -6.20 -0.88
C LEU A 76 1.51 -6.62 0.20
N ILE A 77 1.96 -6.66 1.46
CA ILE A 77 1.15 -7.00 2.64
C ILE A 77 1.23 -5.84 3.63
N TYR A 78 0.07 -5.44 4.17
CA TYR A 78 0.00 -4.39 5.18
C TYR A 78 0.41 -4.93 6.55
N ASP A 79 1.38 -4.27 7.18
CA ASP A 79 1.75 -4.48 8.57
C ASP A 79 1.12 -3.37 9.43
N PRO A 80 0.12 -3.70 10.27
CA PRO A 80 -0.54 -2.71 11.11
C PRO A 80 0.34 -2.20 12.26
N SER A 81 1.36 -2.94 12.68
CA SER A 81 2.25 -2.55 13.77
C SER A 81 3.23 -1.44 13.36
N GLU A 82 3.66 -1.47 12.10
CA GLU A 82 4.56 -0.47 11.52
C GLU A 82 3.86 0.53 10.58
N ASN A 83 2.56 0.34 10.33
CA ASN A 83 1.75 1.16 9.42
C ASN A 83 2.41 1.31 8.04
N LYS A 84 2.90 0.18 7.49
CA LYS A 84 3.59 0.11 6.19
C LYS A 84 3.14 -1.11 5.40
N TYR A 85 3.36 -1.09 4.08
CA TYR A 85 3.16 -2.25 3.22
C TYR A 85 4.51 -2.77 2.76
N THR A 86 4.75 -4.07 2.88
CA THR A 86 6.02 -4.71 2.52
C THR A 86 5.81 -5.73 1.41
N GLY A 87 6.75 -5.80 0.46
CA GLY A 87 6.69 -6.75 -0.64
C GLY A 87 7.86 -6.61 -1.59
N LYS A 88 7.65 -6.99 -2.86
CA LYS A 88 8.68 -6.96 -3.90
C LYS A 88 8.46 -5.83 -4.89
N MET A 89 9.55 -5.21 -5.32
CA MET A 89 9.57 -4.27 -6.44
C MET A 89 10.31 -4.87 -7.62
N ASN A 90 9.65 -4.90 -8.78
CA ASN A 90 10.25 -5.34 -10.03
C ASN A 90 10.44 -4.14 -10.95
N ALA A 91 11.68 -3.72 -11.14
CA ALA A 91 12.00 -2.71 -12.13
C ALA A 91 11.74 -3.28 -13.55
N PRO A 92 11.33 -2.43 -14.51
CA PRO A 92 11.22 -2.85 -15.92
C PRO A 92 12.52 -3.44 -16.49
N SER A 93 13.66 -3.01 -15.96
CA SER A 93 14.99 -3.56 -16.30
C SER A 93 15.18 -5.05 -15.94
N GLY A 94 14.29 -5.63 -15.13
CA GLY A 94 14.35 -7.01 -14.64
C GLY A 94 14.90 -7.15 -13.22
N MET A 95 15.35 -6.05 -12.61
CA MET A 95 15.84 -6.08 -11.23
C MET A 95 14.69 -6.21 -10.23
N THR A 96 14.79 -7.18 -9.32
CA THR A 96 13.92 -7.28 -8.15
C THR A 96 14.63 -6.82 -6.87
N ALA A 97 13.90 -6.16 -5.98
CA ALA A 97 14.31 -5.68 -4.67
C ALA A 97 13.15 -5.72 -3.66
N SER A 98 13.46 -5.57 -2.37
CA SER A 98 12.44 -5.41 -1.33
C SER A 98 11.90 -3.98 -1.36
N GLY A 99 10.58 -3.84 -1.23
CA GLY A 99 9.88 -2.56 -1.22
C GLY A 99 9.10 -2.35 0.06
N GLU A 100 9.16 -1.13 0.59
CA GLU A 100 8.33 -0.65 1.68
C GLU A 100 7.53 0.56 1.21
N LEU A 101 6.22 0.56 1.43
CA LEU A 101 5.33 1.67 1.11
C LEU A 101 4.73 2.22 2.39
N VAL A 102 4.71 3.54 2.53
CA VAL A 102 4.09 4.24 3.66
C VAL A 102 3.19 5.34 3.11
N LEU A 103 1.89 5.26 3.42
CA LEU A 103 0.97 6.37 3.20
C LEU A 103 1.31 7.47 4.20
N ALA A 104 1.95 8.54 3.73
CA ALA A 104 2.23 9.71 4.55
C ALA A 104 0.94 10.50 4.82
N ASP A 105 0.06 10.54 3.82
CA ASP A 105 -1.33 11.01 3.90
C ASP A 105 -2.15 10.38 2.75
N ARG A 106 -3.43 10.75 2.61
CA ARG A 106 -4.31 10.19 1.57
C ARG A 106 -3.82 10.44 0.15
N ASN A 107 -3.05 11.49 -0.09
CA ASN A 107 -2.59 11.93 -1.39
C ASN A 107 -1.07 11.74 -1.60
N LYS A 108 -0.34 11.26 -0.59
CA LYS A 108 1.11 11.13 -0.63
C LYS A 108 1.58 9.76 -0.15
N LEU A 109 2.24 9.05 -1.05
CA LEU A 109 2.80 7.74 -0.82
C LEU A 109 4.33 7.83 -0.85
N LYS A 110 5.00 7.36 0.20
CA LYS A 110 6.45 7.21 0.25
C LYS A 110 6.82 5.77 -0.05
N ILE A 111 7.86 5.59 -0.84
CA ILE A 111 8.37 4.28 -1.24
C ILE A 111 9.83 4.20 -0.87
N SER A 112 10.23 3.12 -0.20
CA SER A 112 11.63 2.79 0.04
C SER A 112 11.96 1.47 -0.64
N VAL A 113 12.95 1.48 -1.51
CA VAL A 113 13.52 0.29 -2.16
C VAL A 113 14.82 -0.05 -1.45
N LYS A 114 14.98 -1.30 -1.04
CA LYS A 114 16.19 -1.79 -0.38
C LYS A 114 16.70 -3.05 -1.09
N LYS A 115 17.99 -3.05 -1.43
CA LYS A 115 18.70 -4.22 -1.97
C LYS A 115 20.17 -4.16 -1.55
N LEU A 116 20.59 -5.08 -0.68
CA LEU A 116 21.96 -5.14 -0.13
C LEU A 116 22.37 -3.76 0.43
N PHE A 117 23.39 -3.13 -0.14
CA PHE A 117 23.92 -1.82 0.26
C PHE A 117 23.25 -0.63 -0.44
N PHE A 118 22.27 -0.88 -1.32
CA PHE A 118 21.54 0.18 -2.01
C PHE A 118 20.18 0.42 -1.35
N SER A 119 19.89 1.69 -1.07
CA SER A 119 18.55 2.16 -0.72
C SER A 119 18.19 3.40 -1.53
N LYS A 120 16.97 3.42 -2.09
CA LYS A 120 16.40 4.58 -2.77
C LYS A 120 15.02 4.85 -2.23
N SER A 121 14.71 6.12 -1.98
CA SER A 121 13.36 6.56 -1.64
C SER A 121 12.73 7.32 -2.79
N LEU A 122 11.45 7.09 -3.02
CA LEU A 122 10.64 7.75 -4.04
C LEU A 122 9.34 8.26 -3.40
N THR A 123 8.75 9.30 -3.98
CA THR A 123 7.45 9.83 -3.54
C THR A 123 6.48 9.82 -4.69
N LEU A 124 5.27 9.32 -4.43
CA LEU A 124 4.17 9.31 -5.37
C LEU A 124 3.04 10.21 -4.84
N LYS A 125 2.31 10.82 -5.77
CA LYS A 125 1.12 11.63 -5.51
C LYS A 125 -0.11 10.94 -6.07
N ARG A 126 -1.23 10.99 -5.35
CA ARG A 126 -2.50 10.44 -5.84
C ARG A 126 -2.98 11.24 -7.06
N ILE A 127 -3.43 10.51 -8.08
CA ILE A 127 -4.09 11.07 -9.26
C ILE A 127 -5.60 10.99 -9.02
N LYS A 128 -6.29 12.12 -9.21
CA LYS A 128 -7.75 12.21 -9.09
C LYS A 128 -8.43 11.84 -10.40
#